data_AF-A0A519RVT3-F1
#
_entry.id   AF-A0A519RVT3-F1
#
_cell.length_a   1.000
_cell.length_b   1.000
_cell.length_c   1.000
_cell.angle_alpha   90.00
_cell.angle_beta   90.00
_cell.angle_gamma   90.00
#
_symmetry.space_group_name_H-M   'P 1'
#
loop_
_entity.id
_entity.type
_entity.pdbx_description
1 polymer ?
#
loop_
_entity_poly.entity_id
_entity_poly.type
_entity_poly.pdbx_seq_one_letter_code
_entity_poly.pdbx_strand_id
1 'polypeptide(L)'
;YTYGPLLALYSFGIFTRRVLREPLVLPVCVAGPLLTLLIVSHSVEWLGGYKFGFEILLLNGALTFLGLYLISRPDNRTEAAAVVS
;
A
#
# COMPACT_ATOMS: atom_id res chain seq x y z
N TYR A 1 -10.34 -13.10 -4.50
CA TYR A 1 -9.11 -12.29 -4.67
C TYR A 1 -9.33 -11.08 -5.60
N THR A 2 -10.46 -10.38 -5.52
CA THR A 2 -10.79 -9.29 -6.47
C THR A 2 -10.97 -7.93 -5.78
N TYR A 3 -11.02 -7.94 -4.45
CA TYR A 3 -11.29 -6.73 -3.65
C TYR A 3 -10.10 -6.25 -2.83
N GLY A 4 -8.96 -6.98 -2.83
CA GLY A 4 -7.77 -6.60 -2.05
C GLY A 4 -7.26 -5.19 -2.39
N PRO A 5 -7.04 -4.88 -3.68
CA PRO A 5 -6.61 -3.54 -4.09
C PRO A 5 -7.64 -2.45 -3.80
N LEU A 6 -8.94 -2.75 -3.99
CA LEU A 6 -10.03 -1.79 -3.75
C LEU A 6 -10.23 -1.51 -2.25
N LEU A 7 -10.11 -2.52 -1.40
CA LEU A 7 -10.17 -2.39 0.05
C LEU A 7 -8.98 -1.60 0.61
N ALA A 8 -7.78 -1.81 0.05
CA ALA A 8 -6.59 -1.03 0.39
C ALA A 8 -6.77 0.44 -0.02
N LEU A 9 -7.31 0.71 -1.20
CA LEU A 9 -7.59 2.08 -1.67
C LEU A 9 -8.63 2.78 -0.78
N TYR A 10 -9.71 2.07 -0.44
CA TYR A 10 -10.77 2.57 0.41
C TYR A 10 -10.30 2.84 1.85
N SER A 11 -9.57 1.91 2.46
CA SER A 11 -8.95 2.11 3.78
C SER A 11 -7.95 3.25 3.76
N PHE A 12 -7.16 3.39 2.69
CA PHE A 12 -6.20 4.48 2.56
C PHE A 12 -6.90 5.85 2.50
N GLY A 13 -8.02 5.96 1.77
CA GLY A 13 -8.83 7.18 1.72
C GLY A 13 -9.49 7.53 3.06
N ILE A 14 -9.83 6.53 3.88
CA ILE A 14 -10.37 6.75 5.24
C ILE A 14 -9.28 7.19 6.21
N PHE A 15 -8.12 6.53 6.18
CA PHE A 15 -7.03 6.81 7.14
C PHE A 15 -6.14 7.99 6.74
N THR A 16 -6.13 8.40 5.47
CA THR A 16 -5.16 9.37 4.96
C THR A 16 -5.85 10.47 4.14
N ARG A 17 -5.69 11.75 4.54
CA ARG A 17 -6.13 12.93 3.78
C ARG A 17 -5.20 13.36 2.64
N ARG A 18 -4.38 12.45 2.13
CA ARG A 18 -3.35 12.76 1.13
C ARG A 18 -3.88 12.52 -0.28
N VAL A 19 -3.42 13.31 -1.23
CA VAL A 19 -3.84 13.20 -2.63
C VAL A 19 -3.06 12.07 -3.29
N LEU A 20 -3.76 11.04 -3.75
CA LEU A 20 -3.18 9.99 -4.58
C LEU A 20 -3.06 10.49 -6.01
N ARG A 21 -1.96 10.14 -6.65
CA ARG A 21 -1.79 10.32 -8.09
C ARG A 21 -2.41 9.14 -8.82
N GLU A 22 -3.56 9.37 -9.45
CA GLU A 22 -4.36 8.37 -10.17
C GLU A 22 -3.54 7.38 -11.03
N PRO A 23 -2.55 7.78 -11.85
CA PRO A 23 -1.80 6.82 -12.67
C PRO A 23 -0.77 5.99 -11.88
N LEU A 24 -0.37 6.41 -10.68
CA LEU A 24 0.59 5.69 -9.84
C LEU A 24 -0.07 4.70 -8.88
N VAL A 25 -1.39 4.82 -8.67
CA VAL A 25 -2.16 3.90 -7.83
C VAL A 25 -2.16 2.49 -8.40
N LEU A 26 -2.48 2.36 -9.69
CA LEU A 26 -2.59 1.06 -10.36
C LEU A 26 -1.28 0.26 -10.33
N PRO A 27 -0.10 0.82 -10.66
CA PRO A 27 1.15 0.08 -10.55
C PRO A 27 1.50 -0.29 -9.11
N VAL A 28 1.17 0.53 -8.10
CA VAL A 28 1.40 0.17 -6.68
C VAL A 28 0.48 -0.97 -6.24
N CYS A 29 -0.80 -0.95 -6.64
CA CYS A 29 -1.75 -2.02 -6.37
C CYS A 29 -1.37 -3.36 -7.02
N VAL A 30 -0.67 -3.34 -8.15
CA VAL A 30 -0.13 -4.54 -8.80
C VAL A 30 1.22 -4.94 -8.19
N ALA A 31 2.06 -3.96 -7.86
CA ALA A 31 3.36 -4.19 -7.24
C ALA A 31 3.28 -4.74 -5.82
N GLY A 32 2.27 -4.38 -5.02
CA GLY A 32 2.07 -4.90 -3.67
C GLY A 32 1.96 -6.44 -3.60
N PRO A 33 1.04 -7.06 -4.36
CA PRO A 33 0.97 -8.51 -4.50
C PRO A 33 2.25 -9.13 -5.07
N LEU A 34 2.90 -8.45 -6.03
CA LEU A 34 4.12 -8.93 -6.66
C LEU A 34 5.30 -8.98 -5.66
N LEU A 35 5.46 -7.93 -4.85
CA LEU A 35 6.43 -7.88 -3.76
C LEU A 35 6.12 -8.90 -2.68
N THR A 36 4.84 -9.08 -2.34
CA THR A 36 4.42 -10.09 -1.38
C THR A 36 4.78 -11.50 -1.85
N LEU A 37 4.58 -11.80 -3.14
CA LEU A 37 4.99 -13.06 -3.75
C LEU A 37 6.50 -13.24 -3.69
N LEU A 38 7.28 -12.20 -4.02
CA LEU A 38 8.73 -12.27 -3.95
C LEU A 38 9.24 -12.58 -2.53
N ILE A 39 8.64 -11.94 -1.53
CA ILE A 39 8.94 -12.17 -0.11
C ILE A 39 8.51 -13.57 0.32
N VAL A 40 7.32 -14.03 -0.06
CA VAL A 40 6.83 -15.38 0.28
C VAL A 40 7.65 -16.47 -0.40
N SER A 41 8.16 -16.24 -1.61
CA SER A 41 9.04 -17.21 -2.29
C SER A 41 10.40 -17.32 -1.61
N HIS A 42 10.95 -16.21 -1.08
CA HIS A 42 12.21 -16.23 -0.34
C HIS A 42 12.04 -16.51 1.16
N SER A 43 10.83 -16.42 1.70
CA SER A 43 10.57 -16.63 3.13
C SER A 43 10.80 -18.06 3.57
N VAL A 44 10.63 -19.03 2.66
CA VAL A 44 10.94 -20.44 2.94
C VAL A 44 12.43 -20.62 3.27
N GLU A 45 13.32 -19.87 2.61
CA GLU A 45 14.76 -19.85 2.90
C GLU A 45 15.11 -18.94 4.09
N TRP A 46 14.51 -17.75 4.18
CA TRP A 46 14.87 -16.76 5.21
C TRP A 46 14.29 -17.05 6.59
N LEU A 47 13.13 -17.70 6.68
CA LEU A 47 12.44 -18.05 7.93
C LEU A 47 12.45 -19.55 8.22
N GLY A 48 13.30 -20.33 7.52
CA GLY A 48 13.54 -21.74 7.84
C GLY A 48 12.34 -22.66 7.58
N GLY A 49 11.57 -22.41 6.52
CA GLY A 49 10.41 -23.22 6.15
C GLY A 49 9.05 -22.65 6.58
N TYR A 50 9.01 -21.40 7.05
CA TYR A 50 7.76 -20.74 7.44
C TYR A 50 6.83 -20.52 6.24
N LYS A 51 5.71 -21.24 6.20
CA LYS A 51 4.69 -21.07 5.18
C LYS A 51 3.70 -19.99 5.62
N PHE A 52 3.83 -18.82 5.01
CA PHE A 52 2.82 -17.77 5.12
C PHE A 52 1.50 -18.32 4.58
N GLY A 53 0.48 -18.38 5.44
CA GLY A 53 -0.86 -18.84 5.07
C GLY A 53 -1.79 -17.65 4.95
N PHE A 54 -2.49 -17.35 6.03
CA PHE A 54 -3.41 -16.21 6.11
C PHE A 54 -2.67 -14.87 6.23
N GLU A 55 -1.41 -14.87 6.68
CA GLU A 55 -0.60 -13.66 6.81
C GLU A 55 -0.23 -13.04 5.46
N ILE A 56 -0.30 -13.81 4.35
CA ILE A 56 -0.10 -13.27 2.99
C ILE A 56 -1.08 -12.11 2.72
N LEU A 57 -2.33 -12.24 3.18
CA LEU A 57 -3.35 -11.21 2.98
C LEU A 57 -3.00 -9.93 3.77
N LEU A 58 -2.52 -10.11 5.01
CA LEU A 58 -2.08 -9.02 5.87
C LEU A 58 -0.83 -8.33 5.29
N LEU A 59 0.16 -9.11 4.86
CA LEU A 59 1.41 -8.63 4.28
C LEU A 59 1.17 -7.88 2.97
N ASN A 60 0.29 -8.39 2.10
CA ASN A 60 -0.10 -7.75 0.85
C ASN A 60 -0.80 -6.41 1.10
N GLY A 61 -1.75 -6.37 2.04
CA GLY A 61 -2.41 -5.13 2.45
C GLY A 61 -1.42 -4.11 3.03
N ALA A 62 -0.50 -4.54 3.89
CA ALA A 62 0.50 -3.69 4.52
C ALA A 62 1.49 -3.11 3.50
N LEU A 63 2.02 -3.93 2.59
CA LEU A 63 2.95 -3.49 1.55
C LEU A 63 2.28 -2.55 0.54
N THR A 64 1.05 -2.86 0.16
CA THR A 64 0.26 -1.98 -0.73
C THR A 64 -0.01 -0.64 -0.05
N PHE A 65 -0.44 -0.64 1.22
CA PHE A 65 -0.64 0.58 2.00
C PHE A 65 0.65 1.40 2.14
N LEU A 66 1.78 0.76 2.41
CA LEU A 66 3.08 1.42 2.52
C LEU A 66 3.54 2.00 1.18
N GLY A 67 3.36 1.26 0.08
CA GLY A 67 3.64 1.74 -1.26
C GLY A 67 2.80 2.96 -1.62
N LEU A 68 1.49 2.91 -1.31
CA LEU A 68 0.57 4.03 -1.48
C LEU A 68 1.00 5.22 -0.62
N TYR A 69 1.43 4.99 0.61
CA TYR A 69 1.92 6.03 1.51
C TYR A 69 3.18 6.73 0.98
N LEU A 70 4.12 5.97 0.38
CA LEU A 70 5.36 6.49 -0.19
C LEU A 70 5.12 7.34 -1.45
N ILE A 71 4.17 6.95 -2.31
CA ILE A 71 3.84 7.74 -3.52
C ILE A 71 2.91 8.92 -3.24
N SER A 72 2.29 8.91 -2.06
CA SER A 72 1.25 9.84 -1.64
C SER A 72 1.84 11.18 -1.19
N ARG A 73 1.32 12.28 -1.74
CA ARG A 73 1.80 13.63 -1.42
C ARG A 73 0.88 14.32 -0.40
N PRO A 74 1.44 15.13 0.53
CA PRO A 74 0.63 16.01 1.35
C PRO A 74 -0.18 16.94 0.45
N ASP A 75 -1.44 17.18 0.81
CA ASP A 75 -2.31 18.08 0.08
C ASP A 75 -1.85 19.53 0.30
N ASN A 76 -1.20 20.12 -0.72
CA ASN A 76 -0.69 21.49 -0.69
C ASN A 76 -1.80 22.55 -0.49
N ARG A 77 -3.08 22.15 -0.51
CA ARG A 77 -4.20 23.04 -0.17
C ARG A 77 -4.20 23.50 1.29
N THR A 78 -3.49 22.80 2.17
CA THR A 78 -3.35 23.19 3.59
C THR A 78 -2.28 24.27 3.80
N GLU A 79 -1.24 24.32 2.96
CA GLU A 79 -0.15 25.30 3.11
C GLU A 79 -0.58 26.72 2.69
N ALA A 80 -1.48 26.84 1.70
CA ALA A 80 -2.01 28.15 1.30
C ALA A 80 -2.88 28.83 2.38
N ALA A 81 -3.48 28.06 3.30
CA ALA A 81 -4.29 28.61 4.39
C ALA A 81 -3.44 29.10 5.58
N ALA A 82 -2.24 28.55 5.78
CA ALA A 82 -1.34 28.92 6.88
C ALA A 82 -0.41 30.11 6.55
N VAL A 83 -0.18 30.39 5.27
CA VAL A 83 0.62 31.56 4.82
C VAL A 83 -0.23 32.83 4.71
N VAL A 84 -1.55 32.72 4.86
CA VAL A 84 -2.53 33.82 4.77
C VAL A 84 -3.18 34.14 6.14
N SER A 85 -2.67 33.57 7.23
CA SER A 85 -3.11 33.85 8.62
C SER A 85 -2.10 34.66 9.40
#